data_AF-A0A2W6TYQ1-F1
#
_entry.id   AF-A0A2W6TYQ1-F1
#
_cell.length_a   1.000
_cell.length_b   1.000
_cell.length_c   1.000
_cell.angle_alpha   90.00
_cell.angle_beta   90.00
_cell.angle_gamma   90.00
#
_symmetry.space_group_name_H-M   'P 1'
#
loop_
_entity.id
_entity.type
_entity.pdbx_description
1 polymer ?
#
loop_
_entity_poly.entity_id
_entity_poly.type
_entity_poly.pdbx_seq_one_letter_code
_entity_poly.pdbx_strand_id
1 'polypeptide(L)' 'MLVVLAAIDSTPDATLVKVVARTGLAKKTVTDLIAQAGSQAMVKISKQGPVYAIEDWGPLLKKAGVRQLLKGAAAT' A
#
# COMPACT_ATOMS: atom_id res chain seq x y z
N MET A 1 7.72 -0.76 0.77
CA MET A 1 6.84 -0.01 -0.15
C MET A 1 5.72 -0.90 -0.71
N LEU A 2 6.04 -1.96 -1.46
CA LEU A 2 5.04 -2.76 -2.18
C LEU A 2 3.99 -3.44 -1.29
N VAL A 3 4.39 -3.96 -0.11
CA VAL A 3 3.46 -4.56 0.86
C VAL A 3 2.41 -3.57 1.37
N VAL A 4 2.76 -2.28 1.51
CA VAL A 4 1.86 -1.21 1.93
C VAL A 4 0.86 -0.89 0.82
N LEU A 5 1.31 -0.83 -0.44
CA LEU A 5 0.43 -0.64 -1.59
C LEU A 5 -0.55 -1.80 -1.76
N ALA A 6 -0.06 -3.03 -1.61
CA ALA A 6 -0.90 -4.22 -1.63
C ALA A 6 -1.95 -4.19 -0.51
N ALA A 7 -1.57 -3.74 0.70
CA ALA A 7 -2.48 -3.62 1.82
C ALA A 7 -3.54 -2.54 1.58
N ILE A 8 -3.18 -1.39 1.02
CA ILE A 8 -4.16 -0.34 0.68
C ILE A 8 -5.17 -0.86 -0.35
N ASP A 9 -4.71 -1.51 -1.42
CA ASP A 9 -5.58 -1.97 -2.50
C ASP A 9 -6.47 -3.18 -2.14
N SER A 10 -6.07 -3.97 -1.14
CA SER A 10 -6.83 -5.14 -0.68
C SER A 10 -7.66 -4.91 0.58
N THR A 11 -7.56 -3.73 1.19
CA THR A 11 -8.28 -3.41 2.44
C THR A 11 -9.45 -2.48 2.14
N PRO A 12 -10.71 -2.88 2.39
CA PRO A 12 -11.84 -1.97 2.28
C PRO A 12 -11.73 -0.85 3.32
N ASP A 13 -11.94 0.39 2.87
CA ASP A 13 -11.74 1.61 3.63
C ASP A 13 -10.39 1.60 4.35
N ALA A 14 -9.30 1.48 3.58
CA ALA A 14 -7.93 1.34 4.05
C ALA A 14 -7.50 2.55 4.90
N THR A 15 -7.80 2.53 6.19
CA THR A 15 -7.28 3.52 7.15
C THR A 15 -5.85 3.19 7.53
N LEU A 16 -5.11 4.18 8.03
CA LEU A 16 -3.73 3.98 8.48
C LEU A 16 -3.61 2.83 9.49
N VAL A 17 -4.56 2.71 10.42
CA VAL A 17 -4.59 1.64 11.42
C VAL A 17 -4.82 0.28 10.79
N LYS A 18 -5.74 0.17 9.82
CA LYS A 18 -5.98 -1.09 9.11
C LYS A 18 -4.77 -1.51 8.27
N VAL A 19 -4.10 -0.56 7.61
CA VAL A 19 -2.88 -0.84 6.83
C VAL A 19 -1.74 -1.29 7.74
N VAL A 20 -1.55 -0.66 8.91
CA VAL A 20 -0.62 -1.12 9.95
C VAL A 20 -0.93 -2.55 10.38
N ALA A 21 -2.19 -2.82 10.74
CA ALA A 21 -2.61 -4.16 11.16
C ALA A 21 -2.41 -5.22 10.06
N ARG A 22 -2.63 -4.85 8.79
CA ARG A 22 -2.51 -5.76 7.65
C ARG A 22 -1.06 -6.05 7.26
N THR A 23 -0.15 -5.10 7.49
CA THR A 23 1.26 -5.21 7.10
C THR A 23 2.19 -5.62 8.24
N GLY A 24 1.76 -5.47 9.50
CA GLY A 24 2.59 -5.66 10.68
C GLY A 24 3.65 -4.56 10.89
N LEU A 25 3.64 -3.51 10.07
CA LEU A 25 4.63 -2.44 10.11
C LEU A 25 4.24 -1.32 11.08
N ALA A 26 5.24 -0.68 11.69
CA ALA A 26 5.01 0.50 12.51
C ALA A 26 4.35 1.64 11.70
N LYS A 27 3.52 2.44 12.38
CA LYS A 27 2.77 3.55 11.76
C LYS A 27 3.67 4.50 10.96
N LYS A 28 4.82 4.88 11.53
CA LYS A 28 5.81 5.75 10.86
C LYS A 28 6.33 5.12 9.57
N THR A 29 6.67 3.83 9.62
CA THR A 29 7.14 3.08 8.44
C THR A 29 6.08 3.03 7.35
N VAL A 30 4.80 2.80 7.71
CA VAL A 30 3.70 2.83 6.73
C VAL A 30 3.59 4.20 6.06
N THR A 31 3.62 5.29 6.82
CA THR A 31 3.55 6.64 6.26
C THR A 31 4.74 6.98 5.37
N ASP A 32 5.95 6.60 5.77
CA ASP A 32 7.17 6.83 4.97
C ASP A 32 7.10 6.05 3.65
N LEU A 33 6.62 4.81 3.68
CA LEU A 33 6.48 3.97 2.49
C LEU A 33 5.38 4.45 1.53
N ILE A 34 4.31 5.09 2.04
CA ILE A 34 3.29 5.74 1.21
C ILE A 34 3.91 6.92 0.45
N ALA A 35 4.67 7.78 1.14
CA ALA A 35 5.37 8.90 0.51
C ALA A 35 6.39 8.42 -0.54
N GLN A 36 7.14 7.36 -0.19
CA GLN A 36 8.12 6.74 -1.09
C GLN A 36 7.48 6.20 -2.37
N ALA A 37 6.26 5.63 -2.30
CA ALA A 37 5.56 5.12 -3.47
C ALA A 37 5.26 6.21 -4.51
N GLY A 38 4.86 7.40 -4.04
CA GLY A 38 4.68 8.55 -4.92
C GLY A 38 6.00 9.02 -5.53
N SER A 39 7.04 9.18 -4.71
CA SER A 39 8.34 9.72 -5.15
C SER A 39 9.11 8.78 -6.07
N GLN A 40 9.10 7.47 -5.82
CA GLN A 40 9.99 6.51 -6.51
C GLN A 40 9.29 5.74 -7.63
N ALA A 41 7.97 5.56 -7.55
CA ALA A 41 7.21 4.76 -8.49
C ALA A 41 6.10 5.52 -9.21
N MET A 42 5.95 6.82 -8.93
CA MET A 42 4.89 7.69 -9.47
C MET A 42 3.48 7.15 -9.16
N VAL A 43 3.32 6.44 -8.04
CA VAL A 43 2.00 5.96 -7.59
C VAL A 43 1.20 7.12 -7.05
N LYS A 44 -0.01 7.33 -7.55
CA LYS A 44 -0.92 8.35 -7.04
C LYS A 44 -1.82 7.73 -5.96
N ILE A 45 -1.62 8.18 -4.73
CA ILE A 45 -2.41 7.74 -3.57
C ILE A 45 -3.21 8.94 -3.07
N SER A 46 -4.53 8.83 -3.08
CA SER A 46 -5.41 9.83 -2.48
C SER A 46 -5.65 9.49 -1.01
N LYS A 47 -5.93 10.52 -0.20
CA LYS A 47 -6.39 10.38 1.18
C LYS A 47 -7.70 11.11 1.33
N GLN A 48 -8.79 10.35 1.45
CA GLN A 48 -10.14 10.88 1.64
C GLN A 48 -10.52 10.70 3.10
N GLY A 49 -10.40 11.77 3.89
CA GLY A 49 -10.53 11.71 5.35
C GLY A 49 -9.49 10.75 5.96
N PRO A 50 -9.89 9.67 6.64
CA PRO A 50 -8.97 8.69 7.21
C PRO A 50 -8.56 7.56 6.23
N VAL A 51 -9.16 7.49 5.04
CA VAL A 51 -9.02 6.38 4.09
C VAL A 51 -8.01 6.69 3.00
N TYR A 52 -7.14 5.74 2.69
CA TYR A 52 -6.23 5.78 1.54
C TYR A 52 -6.82 5.01 0.36
N ALA A 53 -6.65 5.53 -0.85
CA ALA A 53 -6.99 4.85 -2.09
C ALA A 53 -5.87 5.03 -3.13
N ILE A 54 -5.58 3.97 -3.90
CA ILE A 54 -4.65 4.06 -5.03
C ILE A 54 -5.46 4.48 -6.26
N GLU A 55 -5.21 5.69 -6.74
CA GLU A 55 -5.85 6.25 -7.93
C GLU A 55 -5.13 5.82 -9.20
N ASP A 56 -3.80 5.76 -9.15
CA ASP A 56 -2.95 5.40 -10.28
C ASP A 56 -1.70 4.66 -9.78
N TRP A 57 -1.31 3.60 -10.48
CA TRP A 57 -0.17 2.75 -10.10
C TRP A 57 1.18 3.24 -10.64
N GLY A 58 1.17 4.30 -11.44
CA GLY A 58 2.33 4.75 -12.19
C GLY A 58 2.70 3.79 -13.31
N PRO A 59 3.72 4.14 -14.12
CA PRO A 59 4.16 3.33 -15.24
C PRO A 59 5.01 2.11 -14.82
N LEU A 60 5.50 2.10 -13.57
CA LEU A 60 6.48 1.12 -13.10
C LEU A 60 5.85 -0.10 -12.39
N LEU A 61 4.65 0.03 -11.84
CA LEU A 61 4.02 -1.03 -11.05
C LEU A 61 2.77 -1.59 -11.74
N LYS A 62 2.69 -2.93 -11.77
CA LYS A 62 1.48 -3.64 -12.19
C LYS A 62 0.68 -4.09 -10.97
N LYS A 63 -0.57 -3.62 -10.86
CA LYS A 63 -1.50 -3.96 -9.77
C LYS A 63 -1.55 -5.46 -9.43
N ALA A 64 -1.62 -6.31 -10.46
CA ALA A 64 -1.70 -7.76 -10.28
C ALA A 64 -0.48 -8.34 -9.54
N GLY A 65 0.73 -7.91 -9.92
CA GLY A 65 1.96 -8.37 -9.25
C GLY A 65 2.06 -7.88 -7.81
N VAL A 66 1.62 -6.64 -7.54
CA VAL A 66 1.62 -6.10 -6.19
C VAL A 66 0.64 -6.86 -5.27
N ARG A 67 -0.54 -7.25 -5.77
CA ARG A 67 -1.51 -8.07 -5.00
C ARG A 67 -0.97 -9.44 -4.58
N GLN A 68 -0.11 -10.05 -5.39
CA GLN A 68 0.44 -11.38 -5.08
C GLN A 68 1.40 -11.37 -3.88
N LEU A 69 2.01 -10.22 -3.56
CA LEU A 69 2.94 -10.10 -2.44
C LEU A 69 2.30 -10.42 -1.08
N LEU A 70 1.01 -10.12 -0.91
CA LEU A 70 0.28 -10.47 0.32
C LEU A 70 -0.14 -11.94 0.38
N LYS A 71 -0.16 -12.64 -0.76
CA LYS A 71 -0.47 -14.08 -0.82
C LYS A 71 0.77 -14.94 -0.62
N GLY A 72 1.94 -14.45 -1.01
CA GLY A 72 3.22 -15.16 -0.88
C GLY A 72 3.90 -15.05 0.49
N ALA A 73 3.53 -14.08 1.32
CA ALA A 73 4.13 -13.90 2.65
C ALA A 73 3.73 -14.96 3.70
N ALA A 74 2.98 -15.99 3.31
CA ALA A 74 2.57 -17.12 4.17
C ALA A 74 3.11 -18.48 3.70
N ALA A 75 4.12 -18.52 2.83
CA ALA A 75 4.72 -19.75 2.34
C ALA A 75 6.26 -19.68 2.34
N THR A 76 6.85 -19.66 3.53
CA THR A 76 8.23 -20.12 3.85
C THR A 76 8.35 -20.24 5.36
#